data_AF-A0A642C0U7-F1
#
_entry.id   AF-A0A642C0U7-F1
#
_cell.length_a   1.000
_cell.length_b   1.000
_cell.length_c   1.000
_cell.angle_alpha   90.00
_cell.angle_beta   90.00
_cell.angle_gamma   90.00
#
_symmetry.space_group_name_H-M   'P 1'
#
loop_
_entity.id
_entity.type
_entity.pdbx_description
1 polymer ?
#
loop_
_entity_poly.entity_id
_entity_poly.type
_entity_poly.pdbx_seq_one_letter_code
_entity_poly.pdbx_strand_id
1 'polypeptide(L)'
;MMKRKLIIRYILLGVLLLLVWMTQSIPALGNLYSQTVYPVISRFLSFFSNLFPFAIGDLFIFGSITGVIVYPFYARIRKKLPWKKILLRDGEYLLWVYVWFYLAWGLNYSQPNFYQRTHIPYTAYTPEIFQEFVDDYIDSLNSSFVPVKGIHEEQVRDEAVKLYNQLSDSLGVHRPPFPNPRVKTMIFTPFISMVGVTGSMGPFFCEFTLNGDLLPINYPATYTHELAHLLGISSEAEANFYAYQVCTR
;
A
#
# COMPACT_ATOMS: atom_id res chain seq x y z
N MET A 1 38.50 -12.42 4.91
CA MET A 1 37.51 -11.35 5.15
C MET A 1 36.24 -11.45 4.28
N MET A 2 36.33 -11.62 2.95
CA MET A 2 35.16 -11.72 2.05
C MET A 2 34.21 -12.91 2.34
N LYS A 3 34.75 -14.10 2.64
CA LYS A 3 33.92 -15.28 2.96
C LYS A 3 33.05 -15.06 4.22
N ARG A 4 33.59 -14.41 5.25
CA ARG A 4 32.85 -14.09 6.49
C ARG A 4 31.71 -13.10 6.23
N LYS A 5 31.94 -12.06 5.40
CA LYS A 5 30.88 -11.11 5.00
C LYS A 5 29.74 -11.79 4.23
N LEU A 6 30.06 -12.71 3.33
CA LEU A 6 29.06 -13.48 2.58
C LEU A 6 28.22 -14.39 3.48
N ILE A 7 28.86 -15.08 4.43
CA ILE A 7 28.15 -15.92 5.41
C ILE A 7 27.20 -15.06 6.25
N ILE A 8 27.68 -13.94 6.80
CA ILE A 8 26.84 -13.02 7.59
C ILE A 8 25.64 -12.54 6.76
N ARG A 9 25.86 -12.16 5.49
CA ARG A 9 24.79 -11.72 4.60
C ARG A 9 23.70 -12.78 4.40
N TYR A 10 24.09 -14.03 4.15
CA TYR A 10 23.12 -15.11 3.95
C TYR A 10 22.43 -15.53 5.23
N ILE A 11 23.13 -15.52 6.37
CA ILE A 11 22.51 -15.74 7.68
C ILE A 11 21.47 -14.65 7.95
N LEU A 12 21.81 -13.38 7.71
CA LEU A 12 20.88 -12.27 7.88
C LEU A 12 19.65 -12.44 6.98
N LEU A 13 19.85 -12.73 5.69
CA LEU A 13 18.73 -12.97 4.77
C LEU A 13 17.85 -14.13 5.25
N GLY A 14 18.45 -15.25 5.68
CA GLY A 14 17.72 -16.39 6.21
C GLY A 14 16.93 -16.06 7.48
N VAL A 15 17.51 -15.29 8.41
CA VAL A 15 16.82 -14.83 9.62
C VAL A 15 15.64 -13.91 9.28
N LEU A 16 15.81 -13.00 8.33
CA LEU A 16 14.73 -12.09 7.91
C LEU A 16 13.60 -12.83 7.19
N LEU A 17 13.93 -13.81 6.33
CA LEU A 17 12.93 -14.68 5.71
C LEU A 17 12.16 -15.49 6.76
N LEU A 18 12.86 -16.03 7.76
CA LEU A 18 12.22 -16.73 8.88
C LEU A 18 11.33 -15.78 9.68
N LEU A 19 11.76 -14.54 9.93
CA LEU A 19 10.95 -13.53 10.61
C LEU A 19 9.67 -13.21 9.84
N VAL A 20 9.77 -13.02 8.52
CA VAL A 20 8.60 -12.80 7.65
C VAL A 20 7.64 -13.99 7.76
N TRP A 21 8.15 -15.21 7.63
CA TRP A 21 7.34 -16.43 7.71
C TRP A 21 6.69 -16.61 9.09
N MET A 22 7.42 -16.38 10.18
CA MET A 22 6.87 -16.45 11.54
C MET A 22 5.77 -15.41 11.74
N THR A 23 5.99 -14.17 11.26
CA THR A 23 5.00 -13.09 11.40
C THR A 23 3.71 -13.41 10.65
N GLN A 24 3.82 -14.06 9.48
CA GLN A 24 2.67 -14.52 8.71
C GLN A 24 1.94 -15.71 9.35
N SER A 25 2.68 -16.58 10.04
CA SER A 25 2.13 -17.83 10.58
C SER A 25 1.55 -17.67 11.99
N ILE A 26 2.01 -16.68 12.76
CA ILE A 26 1.62 -16.47 14.16
C ILE A 26 0.77 -15.19 14.25
N PRO A 27 -0.55 -15.27 14.46
CA PRO A 27 -1.45 -14.11 14.48
C PRO A 27 -1.01 -13.01 15.44
N ALA A 28 -0.47 -13.36 16.61
CA ALA A 28 0.03 -12.39 17.58
C ALA A 28 1.19 -11.54 17.03
N LEU A 29 2.06 -12.12 16.19
CA LEU A 29 3.15 -11.38 15.56
C LEU A 29 2.65 -10.47 14.44
N GLY A 30 1.69 -10.92 13.62
CA GLY A 30 1.04 -10.07 12.62
C GLY A 30 0.30 -8.88 13.25
N ASN A 31 -0.37 -9.11 14.38
CA ASN A 31 -0.99 -8.04 15.16
C ASN A 31 0.06 -7.08 15.76
N LEU A 32 1.13 -7.61 16.35
CA LEU A 32 2.23 -6.79 16.88
C LEU A 32 2.88 -5.93 15.79
N TYR A 33 3.13 -6.52 14.62
CA TYR A 33 3.70 -5.80 13.48
C TYR A 33 2.77 -4.67 13.05
N SER A 34 1.51 -4.98 12.73
CA SER A 34 0.55 -4.00 12.21
C SER A 34 0.25 -2.88 13.20
N GLN A 35 0.11 -3.17 14.50
CA GLN A 35 -0.23 -2.16 15.50
C GLN A 35 0.96 -1.30 15.95
N THR A 36 2.15 -1.87 16.05
CA THR A 36 3.29 -1.19 16.72
C THR A 36 4.45 -0.90 15.76
N VAL A 37 4.82 -1.86 14.91
CA VAL A 37 6.01 -1.74 14.07
C VAL A 37 5.72 -0.94 12.80
N TYR A 38 4.63 -1.28 12.11
CA TYR A 38 4.27 -0.67 10.83
C TYR A 38 4.06 0.85 10.92
N PRO A 39 3.37 1.43 11.93
CA PRO A 39 3.20 2.89 12.01
C PRO A 39 4.52 3.65 12.09
N VAL A 40 5.53 3.08 12.76
CA VAL A 40 6.88 3.66 12.85
C VAL A 40 7.58 3.58 11.49
N ILE A 41 7.51 2.43 10.83
CA ILE A 41 8.07 2.22 9.48
C ILE A 41 7.40 3.17 8.48
N SER A 42 6.07 3.20 8.45
CA SER A 42 5.26 4.05 7.57
C SER A 42 5.64 5.51 7.75
N ARG A 43 5.71 6.00 9.00
CA ARG A 43 6.14 7.38 9.29
C ARG A 43 7.55 7.67 8.77
N PHE A 44 8.53 6.81 9.01
CA PHE A 44 9.92 7.04 8.59
C PHE A 44 10.07 6.99 7.06
N LEU A 45 9.50 5.98 6.41
CA LEU A 45 9.58 5.80 4.97
C LEU A 45 8.81 6.89 4.22
N SER A 46 7.59 7.21 4.67
CA SER A 46 6.81 8.33 4.13
C SER A 46 7.54 9.67 4.29
N PHE A 47 8.18 9.92 5.44
CA PHE A 47 8.98 11.14 5.64
C PHE A 47 10.10 11.25 4.60
N PHE A 48 10.87 10.17 4.40
CA PHE A 48 11.93 10.14 3.40
C PHE A 48 11.38 10.34 1.98
N SER A 49 10.28 9.64 1.67
CA SER A 49 9.54 9.77 0.41
C SER A 49 9.11 11.20 0.13
N ASN A 50 8.59 11.91 1.13
CA ASN A 50 8.03 13.26 0.99
C ASN A 50 9.09 14.32 0.65
N LEU A 51 10.38 14.02 0.81
CA LEU A 51 11.47 14.88 0.34
C LEU A 51 11.48 15.02 -1.19
N PHE A 52 10.83 14.11 -1.91
CA PHE A 52 10.82 14.05 -3.36
C PHE A 52 9.40 14.28 -3.90
N PRO A 53 9.24 15.02 -5.00
CA PRO A 53 7.93 15.35 -5.56
C PRO A 53 7.27 14.20 -6.37
N PHE A 54 7.97 13.07 -6.55
CA PHE A 54 7.53 11.89 -7.32
C PHE A 54 7.62 10.62 -6.48
N ALA A 55 6.95 9.53 -6.90
CA ALA A 55 6.97 8.24 -6.21
C ALA A 55 8.34 7.57 -6.33
N ILE A 56 9.05 7.43 -5.21
CA ILE A 56 10.34 6.74 -5.16
C ILE A 56 10.13 5.24 -5.37
N GLY A 57 8.98 4.72 -4.93
CA GLY A 57 8.54 3.35 -5.18
C GLY A 57 8.53 3.00 -6.66
N ASP A 58 7.99 3.87 -7.52
CA ASP A 58 7.96 3.66 -8.97
C ASP A 58 9.37 3.57 -9.55
N LEU A 59 10.28 4.47 -9.15
CA LEU A 59 11.68 4.42 -9.57
C LEU A 59 12.39 3.16 -9.08
N PHE A 60 12.10 2.73 -7.85
CA PHE A 60 12.66 1.50 -7.29
C PHE A 60 12.16 0.28 -8.06
N ILE A 61 10.87 0.19 -8.37
CA ILE A 61 10.29 -0.90 -9.15
C ILE A 61 10.89 -0.92 -10.57
N PHE A 62 10.87 0.23 -11.25
CA PHE A 62 11.43 0.37 -12.60
C PHE A 62 12.92 0.00 -12.64
N GLY A 63 13.71 0.50 -11.68
CA GLY A 63 15.12 0.19 -11.54
C GLY A 63 15.38 -1.29 -11.22
N SER A 64 14.53 -1.90 -10.39
CA SER A 64 14.61 -3.32 -10.05
C SER A 64 14.34 -4.21 -11.25
N ILE A 65 13.26 -3.94 -11.99
CA ILE A 65 12.90 -4.67 -13.22
C ILE A 65 14.00 -4.52 -14.27
N THR A 66 14.43 -3.28 -14.52
CA THR A 66 15.52 -2.98 -15.47
C THR A 66 16.80 -3.71 -15.05
N GLY A 67 17.13 -3.68 -13.77
CA GLY A 67 18.29 -4.37 -13.21
C GLY A 67 18.23 -5.87 -13.46
N VAL A 68 17.13 -6.53 -13.08
CA VAL A 68 16.94 -7.98 -13.24
C VAL A 68 16.96 -8.42 -14.71
N ILE A 69 16.48 -7.58 -15.63
CA ILE A 69 16.48 -7.90 -17.07
C ILE A 69 17.84 -7.62 -17.71
N VAL A 70 18.46 -6.47 -17.44
CA VAL A 70 19.67 -6.00 -18.13
C VAL A 70 20.94 -6.58 -17.53
N TYR A 71 21.01 -6.75 -16.21
CA TYR A 71 22.19 -7.27 -15.51
C TYR A 71 22.65 -8.63 -16.04
N PRO A 72 21.79 -9.62 -16.32
CA PRO A 72 22.21 -10.90 -16.89
C PRO A 72 23.01 -10.76 -18.18
N PHE A 73 22.54 -9.93 -19.12
CA PHE A 73 23.22 -9.70 -20.39
C PHE A 73 24.55 -8.98 -20.17
N TYR A 74 24.55 -7.93 -19.36
CA TYR A 74 25.78 -7.21 -19.01
C TYR A 74 26.82 -8.13 -18.34
N ALA A 75 26.40 -8.92 -17.35
CA ALA A 75 27.26 -9.84 -16.62
C ALA A 75 27.78 -10.99 -17.50
N ARG A 76 26.99 -11.44 -18.47
CA ARG A 76 27.39 -12.47 -19.42
C ARG A 76 28.35 -11.94 -20.47
N ILE A 77 28.04 -10.81 -21.10
CA ILE A 77 28.80 -10.26 -22.23
C ILE A 77 30.08 -9.56 -21.75
N ARG A 78 29.98 -8.69 -20.75
CA ARG A 78 31.12 -7.86 -20.29
C ARG A 78 31.94 -8.55 -19.20
N LYS A 79 31.29 -9.21 -18.24
CA LYS A 79 31.98 -9.85 -17.10
C LYS A 79 32.26 -11.34 -17.31
N LYS A 80 31.79 -11.93 -18.42
CA LYS A 80 31.96 -13.35 -18.80
C LYS A 80 31.62 -14.33 -17.67
N LEU A 81 30.64 -13.98 -16.82
CA LEU A 81 30.22 -14.84 -15.72
C LEU A 81 29.43 -16.06 -16.23
N PRO A 82 29.49 -17.22 -15.52
CA PRO A 82 28.63 -18.35 -15.82
C PRO A 82 27.19 -18.05 -15.43
N TRP A 83 26.22 -18.52 -16.22
CA TRP A 83 24.79 -18.31 -16.00
C TRP A 83 24.34 -18.67 -14.58
N LYS A 84 24.83 -19.79 -14.02
CA LYS A 84 24.55 -20.19 -12.64
C LYS A 84 24.84 -19.07 -11.62
N LYS A 85 25.96 -18.36 -11.77
CA LYS A 85 26.35 -17.29 -10.83
C LYS A 85 25.54 -16.01 -11.05
N ILE A 86 25.09 -15.76 -12.27
CA ILE A 86 24.24 -14.63 -12.61
C ILE A 86 22.87 -14.84 -11.98
N LEU A 87 22.22 -15.98 -12.26
CA LEU A 87 20.90 -16.33 -11.75
C LEU A 87 20.87 -16.39 -10.22
N LEU A 88 21.92 -16.90 -9.57
CA LEU A 88 21.99 -16.89 -8.10
C LEU A 88 22.04 -15.47 -7.52
N ARG A 89 22.65 -14.50 -8.22
CA ARG A 89 22.71 -13.11 -7.77
C ARG A 89 21.38 -12.40 -7.99
N ASP A 90 20.72 -12.64 -9.11
CA ASP A 90 19.40 -12.07 -9.37
C ASP A 90 18.36 -12.67 -8.43
N GLY A 91 18.39 -13.99 -8.23
CA GLY A 91 17.54 -14.66 -7.23
C GLY A 91 17.77 -14.13 -5.82
N GLU A 92 19.03 -13.94 -5.41
CA GLU A 92 19.32 -13.31 -4.12
C GLU A 92 18.80 -11.87 -4.02
N TYR A 93 19.00 -11.06 -5.06
CA TYR A 93 18.49 -9.70 -5.10
C TYR A 93 16.96 -9.67 -4.96
N LEU A 94 16.25 -10.54 -5.68
CA LEU A 94 14.80 -10.68 -5.57
C LEU A 94 14.37 -11.12 -4.17
N LEU A 95 15.13 -11.98 -3.49
CA LEU A 95 14.87 -12.33 -2.09
C LEU A 95 15.01 -11.12 -1.14
N TRP A 96 15.99 -10.24 -1.39
CA TRP A 96 16.11 -8.99 -0.63
C TRP A 96 14.94 -8.04 -0.90
N VAL A 97 14.52 -7.90 -2.16
CA VAL A 97 13.33 -7.10 -2.52
C VAL A 97 12.08 -7.68 -1.86
N TYR A 98 11.92 -9.01 -1.86
CA TYR A 98 10.83 -9.71 -1.19
C TYR A 98 10.80 -9.44 0.33
N VAL A 99 11.94 -9.61 1.01
CA VAL A 99 12.05 -9.30 2.44
C VAL A 99 11.73 -7.83 2.70
N TRP A 100 12.25 -6.92 1.87
CA TRP A 100 11.98 -5.50 2.02
C TRP A 100 10.50 -5.16 1.85
N PHE A 101 9.84 -5.71 0.82
CA PHE A 101 8.40 -5.58 0.63
C PHE A 101 7.61 -5.96 1.89
N TYR A 102 7.89 -7.13 2.46
CA TYR A 102 7.17 -7.62 3.63
C TYR A 102 7.46 -6.77 4.88
N LEU A 103 8.71 -6.44 5.14
CA LEU A 103 9.06 -5.62 6.31
C LEU A 103 8.53 -4.19 6.20
N ALA A 104 8.54 -3.60 5.00
CA ALA A 104 8.07 -2.24 4.78
C ALA A 104 6.54 -2.13 4.86
N TRP A 105 5.81 -3.10 4.31
CA TRP A 105 4.34 -3.05 4.27
C TRP A 105 3.65 -4.41 4.22
N GLY A 106 4.18 -5.40 3.50
CA GLY A 106 3.46 -6.64 3.19
C GLY A 106 3.07 -7.50 4.41
N LEU A 107 3.71 -7.33 5.57
CA LEU A 107 3.28 -8.02 6.79
C LEU A 107 1.93 -7.51 7.34
N ASN A 108 1.40 -6.40 6.81
CA ASN A 108 0.03 -5.97 7.07
C ASN A 108 -1.04 -6.98 6.58
N TYR A 109 -0.72 -7.87 5.64
CA TYR A 109 -1.62 -8.98 5.27
C TYR A 109 -1.89 -9.95 6.44
N SER A 110 -1.06 -9.93 7.48
CA SER A 110 -1.19 -10.79 8.66
C SER A 110 -1.89 -10.11 9.83
N GLN A 111 -2.43 -8.91 9.63
CA GLN A 111 -3.25 -8.23 10.63
C GLN A 111 -4.58 -8.98 10.87
N PRO A 112 -5.20 -8.86 12.06
CA PRO A 112 -6.55 -9.38 12.28
C PRO A 112 -7.55 -8.74 11.30
N ASN A 113 -8.61 -9.44 10.92
CA ASN A 113 -9.60 -8.89 9.98
C ASN A 113 -10.42 -7.74 10.60
N PHE A 114 -11.19 -7.03 9.78
CA PHE A 114 -12.04 -5.90 10.21
C PHE A 114 -12.86 -6.20 11.47
N TYR A 115 -13.59 -7.32 11.51
CA TYR A 115 -14.46 -7.67 12.65
C TYR A 115 -13.66 -7.93 13.92
N GLN A 116 -12.48 -8.54 13.81
CA GLN A 116 -11.59 -8.76 14.95
C GLN A 116 -10.98 -7.46 15.48
N ARG A 117 -10.66 -6.49 14.60
CA ARG A 117 -10.08 -5.21 15.01
C ARG A 117 -11.13 -4.26 15.59
N THR A 118 -12.32 -4.22 15.00
CA THR A 118 -13.39 -3.29 15.38
C THR A 118 -14.34 -3.83 16.45
N HIS A 119 -14.39 -5.15 16.64
CA HIS A 119 -15.40 -5.83 17.46
C HIS A 119 -16.85 -5.59 17.01
N ILE A 120 -17.05 -5.07 15.79
CA ILE A 120 -18.37 -4.93 15.19
C ILE A 120 -18.89 -6.36 14.90
N PRO A 121 -20.11 -6.71 15.32
CA PRO A 121 -20.66 -8.04 15.07
C PRO A 121 -20.86 -8.25 13.56
N TYR A 122 -20.54 -9.45 13.09
CA TYR A 122 -20.85 -9.84 11.73
C TYR A 122 -22.37 -9.85 11.53
N THR A 123 -22.83 -9.14 10.51
CA THR A 123 -24.22 -9.20 10.05
C THR A 123 -24.27 -10.05 8.79
N ALA A 124 -25.08 -11.11 8.81
CA ALA A 124 -25.24 -11.96 7.65
C ALA A 124 -25.98 -11.22 6.53
N TYR A 125 -25.54 -11.44 5.31
CA TYR A 125 -26.28 -11.04 4.12
C TYR A 125 -27.67 -11.70 4.12
N THR A 126 -28.70 -10.91 3.85
CA THR A 126 -29.99 -11.40 3.37
C THR A 126 -30.41 -10.59 2.14
N PRO A 127 -31.15 -11.19 1.19
CA PRO A 127 -31.65 -10.46 0.03
C PRO A 127 -32.44 -9.19 0.42
N GLU A 128 -33.17 -9.24 1.52
CA GLU A 128 -34.02 -8.14 1.98
C GLU A 128 -33.19 -6.94 2.47
N ILE A 129 -32.20 -7.18 3.35
CA ILE A 129 -31.30 -6.12 3.85
C ILE A 129 -30.48 -5.53 2.69
N PHE A 130 -30.06 -6.38 1.75
CA PHE A 130 -29.31 -5.91 0.59
C PHE A 130 -30.17 -5.05 -0.33
N GLN A 131 -31.42 -5.44 -0.58
CA GLN A 131 -32.35 -4.66 -1.38
C GLN A 131 -32.62 -3.29 -0.73
N GLU A 132 -32.90 -3.27 0.58
CA GLU A 132 -33.10 -2.02 1.35
C GLU A 132 -31.89 -1.09 1.24
N PHE A 133 -30.68 -1.62 1.43
CA PHE A 133 -29.45 -0.86 1.26
C PHE A 133 -29.28 -0.30 -0.17
N VAL A 134 -29.55 -1.11 -1.20
CA VAL A 134 -29.40 -0.69 -2.60
C VAL A 134 -30.39 0.43 -2.94
N ASP A 135 -31.64 0.32 -2.48
CA ASP A 135 -32.66 1.35 -2.71
C ASP A 135 -32.27 2.67 -2.02
N ASP A 136 -31.89 2.63 -0.75
CA ASP A 136 -31.41 3.79 0.01
C ASP A 136 -30.15 4.41 -0.61
N TYR A 137 -29.23 3.58 -1.09
CA TYR A 137 -28.00 4.01 -1.74
C TYR A 137 -28.29 4.74 -3.06
N ILE A 138 -29.18 4.20 -3.89
CA ILE A 138 -29.58 4.82 -5.16
C ILE A 138 -30.23 6.18 -4.92
N ASP A 139 -31.15 6.27 -3.95
CA ASP A 139 -31.84 7.52 -3.63
C ASP A 139 -30.87 8.56 -3.06
N SER A 140 -29.95 8.14 -2.19
CA SER A 140 -28.89 9.00 -1.64
C SER A 140 -27.91 9.47 -2.71
N LEU A 141 -27.53 8.60 -3.64
CA LEU A 141 -26.64 8.93 -4.75
C LEU A 141 -27.31 9.95 -5.70
N ASN A 142 -28.57 9.72 -6.06
CA ASN A 142 -29.32 10.62 -6.95
C ASN A 142 -29.54 11.99 -6.30
N SER A 143 -29.85 12.03 -5.00
CA SER A 143 -30.09 13.27 -4.26
C SER A 143 -28.81 14.07 -3.98
N SER A 144 -27.65 13.42 -3.93
CA SER A 144 -26.34 14.06 -3.73
C SER A 144 -25.71 14.59 -5.02
N PHE A 145 -26.37 14.44 -6.18
CA PHE A 145 -25.84 14.91 -7.45
C PHE A 145 -25.56 16.42 -7.44
N VAL A 146 -24.31 16.76 -7.76
CA VAL A 146 -23.88 18.13 -8.03
C VAL A 146 -22.99 18.17 -9.27
N PRO A 147 -23.04 19.24 -10.08
CA PRO A 147 -22.15 19.38 -11.22
C PRO A 147 -20.70 19.57 -10.74
N VAL A 148 -19.86 18.56 -10.95
CA VAL A 148 -18.43 18.62 -10.59
C VAL A 148 -17.62 19.15 -11.77
N LYS A 149 -17.19 20.41 -11.68
CA LYS A 149 -16.31 21.05 -12.69
C LYS A 149 -14.82 20.84 -12.41
N GLY A 150 -14.46 20.46 -11.20
CA GLY A 150 -13.10 20.27 -10.73
C GLY A 150 -13.09 19.95 -9.23
N ILE A 151 -11.92 19.58 -8.71
CA ILE A 151 -11.71 19.28 -7.29
C ILE A 151 -10.51 20.05 -6.76
N HIS A 152 -10.65 20.57 -5.53
CA HIS A 152 -9.54 21.12 -4.77
C HIS A 152 -8.86 20.00 -3.97
N GLU A 153 -7.76 19.47 -4.50
CA GLU A 153 -7.05 18.32 -3.91
C GLU A 153 -6.62 18.54 -2.45
N GLU A 154 -6.20 19.76 -2.10
CA GLU A 154 -5.82 20.10 -0.72
C GLU A 154 -7.01 20.04 0.25
N GLN A 155 -8.19 20.48 -0.18
CA GLN A 155 -9.40 20.37 0.61
C GLN A 155 -9.79 18.92 0.84
N VAL A 156 -9.71 18.09 -0.21
CA VAL A 156 -9.96 16.64 -0.10
C VAL A 156 -8.99 16.00 0.89
N ARG A 157 -7.69 16.32 0.81
CA ARG A 157 -6.67 15.85 1.77
C ARG A 157 -7.05 16.24 3.20
N ASP A 158 -7.35 17.51 3.43
CA ASP A 158 -7.57 18.04 4.78
C ASP A 158 -8.84 17.44 5.42
N GLU A 159 -9.93 17.31 4.64
CA GLU A 159 -11.14 16.62 5.10
C GLU A 159 -10.91 15.12 5.31
N ALA A 160 -10.19 14.45 4.41
CA ALA A 160 -9.83 13.04 4.58
C ALA A 160 -9.04 12.81 5.87
N VAL A 161 -8.02 13.62 6.13
CA VAL A 161 -7.21 13.53 7.36
C VAL A 161 -8.06 13.78 8.60
N LYS A 162 -8.91 14.80 8.59
CA LYS A 162 -9.83 15.11 9.68
C LYS A 162 -10.76 13.94 9.97
N LEU A 163 -11.41 13.38 8.95
CA LEU A 163 -12.36 12.28 9.09
C LEU A 163 -11.67 10.98 9.51
N TYR A 164 -10.51 10.63 8.93
CA TYR A 164 -9.74 9.48 9.42
C TYR A 164 -9.37 9.63 10.90
N ASN A 165 -8.93 10.81 11.34
CA ASN A 165 -8.62 11.04 12.76
C ASN A 165 -9.84 10.85 13.68
N GLN A 166 -11.06 11.16 13.21
CA GLN A 166 -12.30 10.94 13.95
C GLN A 166 -12.71 9.47 13.97
N LEU A 167 -12.47 8.74 12.87
CA LEU A 167 -12.90 7.36 12.69
C LEU A 167 -11.91 6.31 13.23
N SER A 168 -10.61 6.65 13.31
CA SER A 168 -9.51 5.72 13.62
C SER A 168 -9.79 4.80 14.80
N ASP A 169 -10.21 5.36 15.94
CA ASP A 169 -10.43 4.57 17.16
C ASP A 169 -11.65 3.64 17.02
N SER A 170 -12.72 4.13 16.37
CA SER A 170 -13.97 3.36 16.20
C SER A 170 -13.88 2.26 15.14
N LEU A 171 -13.05 2.45 14.11
CA LEU A 171 -12.91 1.53 13.00
C LEU A 171 -11.58 0.76 13.02
N GLY A 172 -10.78 0.87 14.08
CA GLY A 172 -9.57 0.05 14.24
C GLY A 172 -8.55 0.26 13.11
N VAL A 173 -8.39 1.51 12.66
CA VAL A 173 -7.44 1.94 11.62
C VAL A 173 -6.49 3.00 12.18
N HIS A 174 -5.24 3.00 11.73
CA HIS A 174 -4.25 3.97 12.18
C HIS A 174 -4.66 5.40 11.82
N ARG A 175 -4.15 6.36 12.60
CA ARG A 175 -4.25 7.78 12.24
C ARG A 175 -3.24 8.11 11.14
N PRO A 176 -3.54 9.08 10.25
CA PRO A 176 -2.57 9.57 9.28
C PRO A 176 -1.23 9.94 9.95
N PRO A 177 -0.08 9.45 9.43
CA PRO A 177 1.22 9.68 10.07
C PRO A 177 1.69 11.15 9.99
N PHE A 178 1.07 11.94 9.10
CA PHE A 178 1.31 13.36 8.90
C PHE A 178 -0.03 14.10 8.76
N PRO A 179 -0.10 15.40 9.11
CA PRO A 179 -1.30 16.21 8.88
C PRO A 179 -1.57 16.47 7.39
N ASN A 180 -0.55 16.39 6.56
CA ASN A 180 -0.59 16.64 5.12
C ASN A 180 0.01 15.47 4.34
N PRO A 181 -0.59 14.26 4.38
CA PRO A 181 -0.11 13.13 3.61
C PRO A 181 -0.12 13.52 2.13
N ARG A 182 1.04 13.40 1.49
CA ARG A 182 1.23 13.86 0.11
C ARG A 182 0.97 12.70 -0.83
N VAL A 183 -0.11 12.80 -1.59
CA VAL A 183 -0.34 11.94 -2.74
C VAL A 183 0.71 12.21 -3.82
N LYS A 184 1.09 11.15 -4.54
CA LYS A 184 2.03 11.24 -5.65
C LYS A 184 1.36 10.79 -6.95
N THR A 185 1.71 11.41 -8.07
CA THR A 185 1.21 10.97 -9.38
C THR A 185 2.05 9.79 -9.87
N MET A 186 1.38 8.77 -10.40
CA MET A 186 2.05 7.62 -11.00
C MET A 186 2.88 8.03 -12.22
N ILE A 187 4.15 7.59 -12.28
CA ILE A 187 5.10 8.02 -13.32
C ILE A 187 4.65 7.61 -14.74
N PHE A 188 3.98 6.46 -14.87
CA PHE A 188 3.54 5.91 -16.16
C PHE A 188 2.02 5.94 -16.32
N THR A 189 1.39 7.03 -15.91
CA THR A 189 -0.07 7.25 -15.92
C THR A 189 -0.79 6.68 -17.16
N PRO A 190 -0.41 6.98 -18.42
CA PRO A 190 -1.14 6.47 -19.59
C PRO A 190 -1.18 4.94 -19.70
N PHE A 191 -0.07 4.25 -19.39
CA PHE A 191 -0.04 2.79 -19.42
C PHE A 191 -0.84 2.18 -18.27
N ILE A 192 -0.81 2.85 -17.11
CA ILE A 192 -1.53 2.41 -15.92
C ILE A 192 -3.05 2.60 -16.12
N SER A 193 -3.46 3.67 -16.80
CA SER A 193 -4.83 3.90 -17.25
C SER A 193 -5.32 2.79 -18.18
N MET A 194 -4.48 2.31 -19.10
CA MET A 194 -4.85 1.21 -20.02
C MET A 194 -5.17 -0.11 -19.31
N VAL A 195 -4.61 -0.34 -18.12
CA VAL A 195 -4.88 -1.54 -17.31
C VAL A 195 -5.93 -1.29 -16.21
N GLY A 196 -6.55 -0.11 -16.19
CA GLY A 196 -7.67 0.22 -15.30
C GLY A 196 -7.30 0.53 -13.85
N VAL A 197 -6.04 0.84 -13.56
CA VAL A 197 -5.58 1.15 -12.20
C VAL A 197 -5.72 2.66 -11.93
N THR A 198 -6.48 3.01 -10.90
CA THR A 198 -6.81 4.41 -10.54
C THR A 198 -5.94 4.96 -9.40
N GLY A 199 -5.45 4.07 -8.54
CA GLY A 199 -4.61 4.37 -7.39
C GLY A 199 -3.69 3.19 -7.08
N SER A 200 -2.62 3.42 -6.32
CA SER A 200 -1.86 2.32 -5.74
C SER A 200 -1.09 2.71 -4.48
N MET A 201 -1.06 1.79 -3.53
CA MET A 201 -0.12 1.81 -2.43
C MET A 201 1.28 1.39 -2.91
N GLY A 202 2.26 2.25 -2.69
CA GLY A 202 3.69 2.03 -2.92
C GLY A 202 4.36 1.45 -1.67
N PRO A 203 4.49 0.11 -1.54
CA PRO A 203 4.88 -0.55 -0.29
C PRO A 203 6.33 -0.30 0.11
N PHE A 204 7.23 -0.09 -0.85
CA PHE A 204 8.68 -0.04 -0.62
C PHE A 204 9.16 1.23 0.09
N PHE A 205 8.39 2.32 0.01
CA PHE A 205 8.69 3.60 0.65
C PHE A 205 7.47 4.19 1.37
N CYS A 206 6.43 3.36 1.64
CA CYS A 206 5.15 3.77 2.21
C CYS A 206 4.62 5.05 1.56
N GLU A 207 4.41 4.98 0.26
CA GLU A 207 3.84 6.06 -0.54
C GLU A 207 2.47 5.61 -1.00
N PHE A 208 1.59 6.54 -1.34
CA PHE A 208 0.41 6.19 -2.12
C PHE A 208 0.32 7.11 -3.32
N THR A 209 -0.20 6.55 -4.40
CA THR A 209 -0.19 7.18 -5.70
C THR A 209 -1.59 7.21 -6.28
N LEU A 210 -1.88 8.26 -7.03
CA LEU A 210 -3.07 8.34 -7.85
C LEU A 210 -2.68 8.43 -9.32
N ASN A 211 -3.53 7.84 -10.14
CA ASN A 211 -3.44 7.96 -11.59
C ASN A 211 -3.68 9.43 -12.00
N GLY A 212 -2.81 9.99 -12.86
CA GLY A 212 -2.94 11.38 -13.31
C GLY A 212 -4.14 11.64 -14.23
N ASP A 213 -4.73 10.60 -14.81
CA ASP A 213 -5.92 10.68 -15.68
C ASP A 213 -7.23 10.51 -14.88
N LEU A 214 -7.17 10.51 -13.55
CA LEU A 214 -8.34 10.32 -12.70
C LEU A 214 -9.34 11.46 -12.88
N LEU A 215 -10.61 11.11 -13.11
CA LEU A 215 -11.68 12.10 -13.20
C LEU A 215 -11.84 12.82 -11.85
N PRO A 216 -12.15 14.13 -11.84
CA PRO A 216 -12.32 14.89 -10.59
C PRO A 216 -13.31 14.23 -9.61
N ILE A 217 -14.42 13.69 -10.10
CA ILE A 217 -15.43 13.01 -9.27
C ILE A 217 -14.89 11.76 -8.56
N ASN A 218 -13.89 11.08 -9.13
CA ASN A 218 -13.31 9.86 -8.55
C ASN A 218 -12.23 10.17 -7.50
N TYR A 219 -11.64 11.37 -7.56
CA TYR A 219 -10.49 11.75 -6.75
C TYR A 219 -10.67 11.53 -5.24
N PRO A 220 -11.79 11.94 -4.59
CA PRO A 220 -11.92 11.80 -3.14
C PRO A 220 -11.98 10.34 -2.69
N ALA A 221 -12.75 9.53 -3.41
CA ALA A 221 -12.87 8.10 -3.12
C ALA A 221 -11.53 7.38 -3.32
N THR A 222 -10.83 7.64 -4.42
CA THR A 222 -9.53 6.99 -4.66
C THR A 222 -8.47 7.50 -3.67
N TYR A 223 -8.42 8.79 -3.38
CA TYR A 223 -7.49 9.35 -2.38
C TYR A 223 -7.68 8.71 -1.00
N THR A 224 -8.91 8.60 -0.54
CA THR A 224 -9.23 8.04 0.79
C THR A 224 -8.99 6.53 0.82
N HIS A 225 -9.34 5.81 -0.26
CA HIS A 225 -9.03 4.39 -0.42
C HIS A 225 -7.52 4.13 -0.30
N GLU A 226 -6.70 4.84 -1.06
CA GLU A 226 -5.25 4.67 -1.04
C GLU A 226 -4.61 5.13 0.27
N LEU A 227 -5.20 6.15 0.91
CA LEU A 227 -4.83 6.53 2.26
C LEU A 227 -5.11 5.37 3.25
N ALA A 228 -6.21 4.63 3.13
CA ALA A 228 -6.45 3.45 3.97
C ALA A 228 -5.32 2.42 3.86
N HIS A 229 -4.78 2.19 2.67
CA HIS A 229 -3.62 1.32 2.48
C HIS A 229 -2.35 1.85 3.14
N LEU A 230 -2.12 3.17 3.09
CA LEU A 230 -1.04 3.82 3.84
C LEU A 230 -1.23 3.70 5.36
N LEU A 231 -2.48 3.59 5.81
CA LEU A 231 -2.83 3.33 7.22
C LEU A 231 -2.74 1.84 7.57
N GLY A 232 -2.22 1.00 6.67
CA GLY A 232 -1.91 -0.40 6.92
C GLY A 232 -3.04 -1.35 6.59
N ILE A 233 -4.15 -0.90 5.99
CA ILE A 233 -5.23 -1.79 5.54
C ILE A 233 -4.78 -2.51 4.28
N SER A 234 -4.76 -3.85 4.27
CA SER A 234 -4.30 -4.62 3.10
C SER A 234 -5.43 -5.18 2.23
N SER A 235 -6.67 -5.14 2.73
CA SER A 235 -7.86 -5.65 2.04
C SER A 235 -8.49 -4.54 1.18
N GLU A 236 -8.63 -4.78 -0.12
CA GLU A 236 -9.30 -3.89 -1.08
C GLU A 236 -10.76 -3.60 -0.67
N ALA A 237 -11.49 -4.65 -0.25
CA ALA A 237 -12.87 -4.51 0.21
C ALA A 237 -12.96 -3.62 1.45
N GLU A 238 -11.97 -3.71 2.33
CA GLU A 238 -11.92 -2.91 3.54
C GLU A 238 -11.50 -1.47 3.24
N ALA A 239 -10.50 -1.25 2.39
CA ALA A 239 -10.12 0.07 1.91
C ALA A 239 -11.30 0.80 1.23
N ASN A 240 -12.08 0.09 0.41
CA ASN A 240 -13.34 0.61 -0.16
C ASN A 240 -14.35 0.99 0.93
N PHE A 241 -14.49 0.18 1.97
CA PHE A 241 -15.38 0.50 3.09
C PHE A 241 -14.93 1.77 3.84
N TYR A 242 -13.63 1.93 4.12
CA TYR A 242 -13.13 3.16 4.74
C TYR A 242 -13.34 4.37 3.84
N ALA A 243 -13.05 4.26 2.55
CA ALA A 243 -13.27 5.33 1.58
C ALA A 243 -14.75 5.75 1.56
N TYR A 244 -15.67 4.79 1.56
CA TYR A 244 -17.11 5.04 1.66
C TYR A 244 -17.46 5.77 2.96
N GLN A 245 -17.01 5.28 4.12
CA GLN A 245 -17.27 5.90 5.42
C GLN A 245 -16.72 7.32 5.53
N VAL A 246 -15.58 7.61 4.90
CA VAL A 246 -15.00 8.95 4.88
C VAL A 246 -15.74 9.85 3.90
N CYS A 247 -16.09 9.36 2.71
CA CYS A 247 -16.70 10.22 1.68
C CYS A 247 -18.20 10.46 1.85
N THR A 248 -18.87 9.78 2.80
CA THR A 248 -20.33 9.89 3.02
C THR A 248 -20.71 10.55 4.36
N ARG A 249 -19.74 11.07 5.12
CA ARG A 249 -19.93 11.81 6.37
C ARG A 249 -19.71 13.30 6.19
#